data_AF-A0A2K8WM56-F1
#
_entry.id   AF-A0A2K8WM56-F1
#
_cell.length_a   1.000
_cell.length_b   1.000
_cell.length_c   1.000
_cell.angle_alpha   90.00
_cell.angle_beta   90.00
_cell.angle_gamma   90.00
#
_symmetry.space_group_name_H-M   'P 1'
#
loop_
_entity.id
_entity.type
_entity.pdbx_description
1 polymer ?
#
loop_
_entity_poly.entity_id
_entity_poly.type
_entity_poly.pdbx_seq_one_letter_code
_entity_poly.pdbx_strand_id
1 'polypeptide(L)'
;MMKFFRSLFSNVQFINFFIASLVVVLLFGWIHLSSDSVDDGVVRNNSEIVMEEIPTDETQPMENIISPPSSDDGDNSPESESQEFSITPDLPPPLPSSTSQLPSENMTNSLLSVASFGHFPYAETPPERLVNMGKYYHRTEYLDQEEAIAFNAMKEGAKVEGVDLVLISGFRSVPSQTTLFNNQVSKRGSAEAAARLSAPPGYSEHNTGYAVDIGDGK
;
A
#
# COMPACT_ATOMS: atom_id res chain seq x y z
N MET A 1 31.65 -62.39 -20.49
CA MET A 1 30.39 -63.02 -20.97
C MET A 1 29.32 -62.58 -19.98
N MET A 2 28.28 -61.78 -20.26
CA MET A 2 27.48 -61.53 -21.46
C MET A 2 27.09 -60.04 -21.53
N LYS A 3 27.15 -59.48 -22.74
CA LYS A 3 26.34 -58.33 -23.16
C LYS A 3 24.99 -58.90 -23.59
N PHE A 4 23.90 -58.63 -22.89
CA PHE A 4 22.49 -58.80 -23.28
C PHE A 4 21.75 -58.41 -21.99
N PHE A 5 21.19 -57.22 -21.82
CA PHE A 5 19.87 -56.83 -22.32
C PHE A 5 19.79 -55.30 -22.44
N ARG A 6 20.02 -54.77 -23.64
CA ARG A 6 19.34 -53.55 -24.10
C ARG A 6 18.06 -54.01 -24.81
N SER A 7 16.98 -53.25 -24.63
CA SER A 7 15.65 -53.40 -25.26
C SER A 7 14.60 -54.10 -24.40
N LEU A 8 14.07 -53.38 -23.41
CA LEU A 8 12.66 -53.51 -23.00
C LEU A 8 12.07 -52.25 -22.31
N PHE A 9 12.72 -51.08 -22.40
CA PHE A 9 12.31 -49.86 -21.67
C PHE A 9 12.00 -48.64 -22.55
N SER A 10 11.67 -48.81 -23.85
CA SER A 10 11.23 -47.70 -24.70
C SER A 10 9.71 -47.57 -24.85
N ASN A 11 8.94 -48.64 -24.65
CA ASN A 11 7.52 -48.63 -25.03
C ASN A 11 6.58 -48.10 -23.95
N VAL A 12 6.93 -48.22 -22.65
CA VAL A 12 6.06 -47.74 -21.56
C VAL A 12 6.11 -46.21 -21.42
N GLN A 13 7.28 -45.61 -21.64
CA GLN A 13 7.45 -44.15 -21.64
C GLN A 13 6.69 -43.48 -22.81
N PHE A 14 6.65 -44.12 -23.98
CA PHE A 14 5.94 -43.60 -25.16
C PHE A 14 4.42 -43.71 -25.02
N ILE A 15 3.92 -44.81 -24.46
CA ILE A 15 2.48 -45.01 -24.19
C ILE A 15 1.97 -44.01 -23.15
N ASN A 16 2.74 -43.75 -22.09
CA ASN A 16 2.36 -42.77 -21.08
C ASN A 16 2.31 -41.34 -21.64
N PHE A 17 3.19 -40.99 -22.60
CA PHE A 17 3.18 -39.69 -23.27
C PHE A 17 1.94 -39.52 -24.17
N PHE A 18 1.54 -40.58 -24.88
CA PHE A 18 0.35 -40.56 -25.76
C PHE A 18 -0.96 -40.42 -24.97
N ILE A 19 -1.09 -41.11 -23.82
CA ILE A 19 -2.28 -41.03 -22.96
C ILE A 19 -2.39 -39.63 -22.33
N ALA A 20 -1.28 -39.05 -21.85
CA ALA A 20 -1.29 -37.70 -21.29
C ALA A 20 -1.70 -36.64 -22.32
N SER A 21 -1.25 -36.77 -23.57
CA SER A 21 -1.63 -35.86 -24.66
C SER A 21 -3.12 -35.95 -25.03
N LEU A 22 -3.74 -37.13 -24.96
CA LEU A 22 -5.17 -37.31 -25.24
C LEU A 22 -6.05 -36.61 -24.18
N VAL A 23 -5.66 -36.69 -22.91
CA VAL A 23 -6.40 -36.05 -21.79
C VAL A 23 -6.37 -34.53 -21.90
N VAL A 24 -5.25 -33.94 -22.31
CA VAL A 24 -5.14 -32.48 -22.49
C VAL A 24 -5.99 -32.00 -23.67
N VAL A 25 -6.01 -32.74 -24.79
CA VAL A 25 -6.85 -32.38 -25.96
C VAL A 25 -8.34 -32.51 -25.64
N LEU A 26 -8.75 -33.51 -24.86
CA LEU A 26 -10.15 -33.65 -24.42
C LEU A 26 -10.56 -32.55 -23.42
N LEU A 27 -9.66 -32.15 -22.51
CA LEU A 27 -9.91 -31.03 -21.59
C LEU A 27 -10.03 -29.68 -22.32
N PHE A 28 -9.17 -29.41 -23.30
CA PHE A 28 -9.25 -28.18 -24.10
C PHE A 28 -10.44 -28.18 -25.07
N GLY A 29 -10.77 -29.33 -25.66
CA GLY A 29 -11.94 -29.47 -26.53
C GLY A 29 -13.27 -29.23 -25.82
N TRP A 30 -13.37 -29.59 -24.54
CA TRP A 30 -14.60 -29.37 -23.75
C TRP A 30 -14.83 -27.89 -23.39
N ILE A 31 -13.75 -27.15 -23.16
CA ILE A 31 -13.79 -25.70 -22.88
C ILE A 31 -14.23 -24.90 -24.12
N HIS A 32 -13.87 -25.34 -25.33
CA HIS A 32 -14.22 -24.62 -26.55
C HIS A 32 -15.59 -24.98 -27.16
N LEU A 33 -16.21 -26.10 -26.75
CA LEU A 33 -17.51 -26.54 -27.27
C LEU A 33 -18.71 -26.21 -26.36
N SER A 34 -18.49 -25.53 -25.23
CA SER A 34 -19.57 -25.12 -24.31
C SER A 34 -19.96 -23.64 -24.46
N SER A 35 -19.60 -23.02 -25.58
CA SER A 35 -19.92 -21.63 -25.92
C SER A 35 -21.00 -21.58 -27.00
N ASP A 36 -22.14 -22.24 -26.80
CA ASP A 36 -23.34 -21.94 -27.57
C ASP A 36 -24.59 -22.41 -26.81
N SER A 37 -25.67 -21.63 -26.97
CA SER A 37 -27.03 -21.75 -26.41
C SER A 37 -27.28 -21.18 -25.01
N VAL A 38 -27.80 -19.94 -24.97
CA VAL A 38 -29.12 -19.67 -24.37
C VAL A 38 -29.80 -18.58 -25.20
N ASP A 39 -30.93 -18.94 -25.82
CA ASP A 39 -31.88 -18.05 -26.50
C ASP A 39 -33.21 -18.00 -25.70
N ASP A 40 -33.67 -16.76 -25.53
CA ASP A 40 -34.98 -16.15 -25.27
C ASP A 40 -36.08 -16.81 -24.40
N GLY A 41 -36.44 -16.06 -23.35
CA GLY A 41 -37.66 -16.20 -22.57
C GLY A 41 -38.21 -14.84 -22.11
N VAL A 42 -39.07 -14.27 -22.96
CA VAL A 42 -39.84 -13.03 -22.78
C VAL A 42 -40.67 -13.01 -21.49
N VAL A 43 -40.48 -11.99 -20.64
CA VAL A 43 -41.57 -11.42 -19.82
C VAL A 43 -41.54 -9.89 -19.94
N ARG A 44 -42.60 -9.38 -20.55
CA ARG A 44 -42.95 -7.96 -20.71
C ARG A 44 -43.27 -7.35 -19.37
N ASN A 45 -42.78 -6.15 -19.08
CA ASN A 45 -43.45 -5.15 -18.25
C ASN A 45 -43.03 -3.76 -18.72
N ASN A 46 -44.00 -2.99 -19.22
CA ASN A 46 -43.83 -1.65 -19.76
C ASN A 46 -43.72 -0.64 -18.62
N SER A 47 -42.65 0.15 -18.61
CA SER A 47 -42.65 1.50 -18.03
C SER A 47 -41.97 2.43 -19.03
N GLU A 48 -42.83 3.21 -19.66
CA GLU A 48 -42.57 4.26 -20.62
C GLU A 48 -41.60 5.30 -20.03
N ILE A 49 -40.41 5.44 -20.63
CA ILE A 49 -39.54 6.60 -20.42
C ILE A 49 -39.18 7.15 -21.79
N VAL A 50 -39.59 8.39 -21.98
CA VAL A 50 -39.46 9.25 -23.15
C VAL A 50 -37.98 9.49 -23.47
N MET A 51 -37.62 9.32 -24.74
CA MET A 51 -36.30 9.67 -25.27
C MET A 51 -36.16 11.18 -25.38
N GLU A 52 -35.11 11.72 -24.78
CA GLU A 52 -34.59 13.05 -25.09
C GLU A 52 -33.15 12.88 -25.60
N GLU A 53 -32.92 13.34 -26.83
CA GLU A 53 -31.66 13.22 -27.57
C GLU A 53 -30.56 14.09 -26.95
N ILE A 54 -29.37 13.54 -26.75
CA ILE A 54 -28.17 14.31 -26.40
C ILE A 54 -27.34 14.48 -27.68
N PRO A 55 -27.07 15.72 -28.15
CA PRO A 55 -26.17 15.96 -29.26
C PRO A 55 -24.71 15.93 -28.80
N THR A 56 -23.88 15.31 -29.64
CA THR A 56 -22.43 15.41 -29.67
C THR A 56 -22.00 16.82 -30.05
N ASP A 57 -21.15 17.47 -29.25
CA ASP A 57 -20.32 18.57 -29.74
C ASP A 57 -18.96 18.63 -29.04
N GLU A 58 -17.98 18.99 -29.85
CA GLU A 58 -16.56 19.12 -29.60
C GLU A 58 -16.27 20.18 -28.52
N THR A 59 -15.17 20.04 -27.76
CA THR A 59 -14.23 21.16 -27.53
C THR A 59 -12.93 20.74 -26.84
N GLN A 60 -11.89 21.43 -27.30
CA GLN A 60 -10.45 21.35 -27.07
C GLN A 60 -10.01 21.85 -25.66
N PRO A 61 -8.72 21.73 -25.28
CA PRO A 61 -8.27 21.74 -23.89
C PRO A 61 -8.22 23.15 -23.29
N MET A 62 -8.52 23.26 -22.00
CA MET A 62 -8.45 24.52 -21.26
C MET A 62 -7.01 25.01 -21.14
N GLU A 63 -6.76 26.11 -21.85
CA GLU A 63 -5.57 26.93 -21.81
C GLU A 63 -5.58 27.86 -20.59
N ASN A 64 -4.47 27.79 -19.87
CA ASN A 64 -3.86 28.71 -18.92
C ASN A 64 -4.28 30.20 -18.96
N ILE A 65 -4.88 30.73 -17.87
CA ILE A 65 -4.77 32.14 -17.48
C ILE A 65 -4.78 32.23 -15.94
N ILE A 66 -3.63 32.50 -15.32
CA ILE A 66 -3.38 33.58 -14.35
C ILE A 66 -1.86 33.63 -14.14
N SER A 67 -1.26 34.71 -14.66
CA SER A 67 0.14 35.10 -14.46
C SER A 67 0.34 35.80 -13.10
N PRO A 68 1.59 35.89 -12.61
CA PRO A 68 1.95 36.22 -11.23
C PRO A 68 2.21 37.73 -11.03
N PRO A 69 2.48 38.20 -9.79
CA PRO A 69 3.31 39.38 -9.58
C PRO A 69 4.78 39.00 -9.30
N SER A 70 5.68 39.42 -10.20
CA SER A 70 7.06 39.87 -9.91
C SER A 70 6.99 41.18 -9.12
N SER A 71 7.93 41.66 -8.31
CA SER A 71 9.37 41.46 -8.08
C SER A 71 9.71 42.30 -6.83
N ASP A 72 10.64 41.89 -5.97
CA ASP A 72 11.82 42.74 -5.67
C ASP A 72 12.86 42.00 -4.81
N ASP A 73 14.13 42.30 -5.11
CA ASP A 73 15.34 41.84 -4.47
C ASP A 73 15.52 42.47 -3.07
N GLY A 74 16.12 41.73 -2.15
CA GLY A 74 16.41 42.20 -0.80
C GLY A 74 17.39 41.29 -0.07
N ASP A 75 18.65 41.40 -0.48
CA ASP A 75 19.83 40.96 0.27
C ASP A 75 19.82 41.53 1.70
N ASN A 76 19.94 40.66 2.70
CA ASN A 76 20.66 40.97 3.94
C ASN A 76 20.95 39.70 4.75
N SER A 77 22.21 39.26 4.71
CA SER A 77 22.88 38.66 5.87
C SER A 77 22.99 39.69 7.00
N PRO A 78 22.96 39.28 8.28
CA PRO A 78 24.24 39.06 8.94
C PRO A 78 24.29 37.88 9.93
N GLU A 79 25.51 37.33 10.00
CA GLU A 79 26.27 36.91 11.19
C GLU A 79 25.64 36.02 12.29
N SER A 80 26.09 34.76 12.26
CA SER A 80 26.71 34.00 13.35
C SER A 80 26.63 34.57 14.78
N GLU A 81 25.87 33.89 15.63
CA GLU A 81 26.24 33.70 17.03
C GLU A 81 25.97 32.24 17.42
N SER A 82 27.02 31.60 17.96
CA SER A 82 27.05 30.21 18.38
C SER A 82 26.53 30.12 19.82
N GLN A 83 25.43 29.38 20.01
CA GLN A 83 25.02 28.92 21.34
C GLN A 83 25.10 27.41 21.41
N GLU A 84 26.03 26.96 22.24
CA GLU A 84 26.37 25.59 22.58
C GLU A 84 25.19 24.94 23.35
N PHE A 85 24.37 24.15 22.67
CA PHE A 85 23.31 23.37 23.31
C PHE A 85 23.83 21.95 23.60
N SER A 86 24.23 21.72 24.86
CA SER A 86 24.49 20.38 25.37
C SER A 86 23.18 19.60 25.46
N ILE A 87 23.00 18.59 24.60
CA ILE A 87 21.87 17.66 24.69
C ILE A 87 22.44 16.25 24.93
N THR A 88 22.44 15.84 26.19
CA THR A 88 22.46 14.41 26.54
C THR A 88 21.20 13.75 25.97
N PRO A 89 21.29 12.58 25.32
CA PRO A 89 20.10 11.86 24.86
C PRO A 89 19.35 11.31 26.09
N ASP A 90 18.29 11.99 26.49
CA ASP A 90 17.33 11.45 27.45
C ASP A 90 16.39 10.49 26.69
N LEU A 91 16.27 9.28 27.20
CA LEU A 91 15.48 8.20 26.59
C LEU A 91 14.00 8.60 26.62
N PRO A 92 13.20 8.42 25.55
CA PRO A 92 11.78 8.76 25.60
C PRO A 92 11.07 7.97 26.72
N PRO A 93 10.09 8.59 27.41
CA PRO A 93 9.39 7.94 28.51
C PRO A 93 8.63 6.70 28.02
N PRO A 94 8.52 5.65 28.84
CA PRO A 94 7.79 4.44 28.46
C PRO A 94 6.30 4.74 28.24
N LEU A 95 5.72 4.14 27.19
CA LEU A 95 4.30 4.20 26.83
C LEU A 95 3.39 3.97 28.06
N PRO A 96 2.26 4.70 28.19
CA PRO A 96 1.32 4.48 29.28
C PRO A 96 0.69 3.08 29.18
N SER A 97 0.91 2.28 30.22
CA SER A 97 0.21 1.00 30.44
C SER A 97 -1.23 1.28 30.89
N SER A 98 -2.18 1.29 29.95
CA SER A 98 -3.60 1.34 30.31
C SER A 98 -4.08 -0.04 30.75
N THR A 99 -4.41 -0.12 32.04
CA THR A 99 -4.92 -1.31 32.73
C THR A 99 -6.34 -1.64 32.25
N SER A 100 -6.50 -2.90 31.83
CA SER A 100 -7.76 -3.53 31.37
C SER A 100 -8.81 -3.61 32.47
N GLN A 101 -10.07 -3.30 32.13
CA GLN A 101 -11.25 -3.81 32.83
C GLN A 101 -12.22 -4.43 31.82
N LEU A 102 -12.39 -5.75 31.93
CA LEU A 102 -13.33 -6.61 31.19
C LEU A 102 -14.80 -6.21 31.38
N PRO A 103 -15.63 -6.25 30.31
CA PRO A 103 -16.44 -7.46 30.10
C PRO A 103 -16.59 -7.90 28.62
N SER A 104 -16.83 -9.21 28.43
CA SER A 104 -17.06 -9.93 27.15
C SER A 104 -15.84 -10.14 26.25
N GLU A 105 -14.77 -10.75 26.78
CA GLU A 105 -13.49 -10.92 26.06
C GLU A 105 -13.47 -11.95 24.92
N ASN A 106 -14.30 -12.99 24.92
CA ASN A 106 -13.95 -14.16 24.10
C ASN A 106 -14.34 -14.09 22.60
N MET A 107 -15.33 -13.26 22.22
CA MET A 107 -15.64 -13.03 20.79
C MET A 107 -14.97 -11.77 20.24
N THR A 108 -14.85 -10.71 21.04
CA THR A 108 -14.14 -9.49 20.66
C THR A 108 -12.65 -9.73 20.53
N ASN A 109 -12.00 -10.42 21.49
CA ASN A 109 -10.57 -10.74 21.38
C ASN A 109 -10.29 -11.72 20.25
N SER A 110 -11.19 -12.65 19.96
CA SER A 110 -11.03 -13.56 18.81
C SER A 110 -11.18 -12.83 17.48
N LEU A 111 -12.14 -11.92 17.33
CA LEU A 111 -12.32 -11.13 16.10
C LEU A 111 -11.21 -10.08 15.93
N LEU A 112 -10.77 -9.45 17.02
CA LEU A 112 -9.62 -8.54 17.02
C LEU A 112 -8.33 -9.30 16.71
N SER A 113 -8.13 -10.51 17.26
CA SER A 113 -6.98 -11.38 16.96
C SER A 113 -6.94 -11.83 15.49
N VAL A 114 -8.09 -12.18 14.91
CA VAL A 114 -8.18 -12.59 13.50
C VAL A 114 -7.94 -11.40 12.58
N ALA A 115 -8.43 -10.20 12.93
CA ALA A 115 -8.21 -9.00 12.14
C ALA A 115 -6.79 -8.44 12.28
N SER A 116 -6.15 -8.60 13.45
CA SER A 116 -4.82 -8.05 13.72
C SER A 116 -3.70 -8.92 13.16
N PHE A 117 -3.90 -10.22 12.94
CA PHE A 117 -2.85 -11.15 12.51
C PHE A 117 -1.56 -11.07 13.36
N GLY A 118 -1.68 -10.73 14.64
CA GLY A 118 -0.55 -10.57 15.56
C GLY A 118 0.07 -9.16 15.62
N HIS A 119 -0.48 -8.18 14.91
CA HIS A 119 -0.05 -6.79 14.99
C HIS A 119 -0.60 -6.08 16.24
N PHE A 120 0.14 -5.12 16.77
CA PHE A 120 -0.29 -4.27 17.87
C PHE A 120 -1.19 -3.13 17.36
N PRO A 121 -2.23 -2.73 18.12
CA PRO A 121 -3.08 -1.61 17.73
C PRO A 121 -2.35 -0.27 17.91
N TYR A 122 -2.54 0.64 16.95
CA TYR A 122 -1.99 1.99 17.00
C TYR A 122 -3.09 3.02 16.73
N ALA A 123 -3.23 3.98 17.65
CA ALA A 123 -4.13 5.11 17.47
C ALA A 123 -3.63 6.03 16.36
N GLU A 124 -4.55 6.54 15.55
CA GLU A 124 -4.24 7.56 14.55
C GLU A 124 -3.91 8.89 15.25
N THR A 125 -2.80 9.53 14.86
CA THR A 125 -2.43 10.83 15.41
C THR A 125 -3.43 11.90 14.97
N PRO A 126 -3.83 12.82 15.85
CA PRO A 126 -4.77 13.86 15.48
C PRO A 126 -4.13 14.84 14.47
N PRO A 127 -4.88 15.35 13.48
CA PRO A 127 -4.32 16.15 12.37
C PRO A 127 -3.56 17.40 12.81
N GLU A 128 -3.88 17.97 13.97
CA GLU A 128 -3.26 19.20 14.48
C GLU A 128 -1.79 18.97 14.89
N ARG A 129 -1.37 17.72 15.09
CA ARG A 129 0.03 17.36 15.37
C ARG A 129 0.85 17.10 14.11
N LEU A 130 0.22 17.00 12.94
CA LEU A 130 0.90 16.65 11.71
C LEU A 130 1.61 17.86 11.08
N VAL A 131 2.89 17.68 10.82
CA VAL A 131 3.75 18.65 10.14
C VAL A 131 4.00 18.18 8.70
N ASN A 132 3.85 19.09 7.75
CA ASN A 132 4.14 18.84 6.34
C ASN A 132 5.65 18.73 6.12
N MET A 133 6.11 17.59 5.58
CA MET A 133 7.52 17.27 5.37
C MET A 133 7.96 17.38 3.89
N GLY A 134 7.11 17.96 3.04
CA GLY A 134 7.35 18.10 1.61
C GLY A 134 6.69 17.00 0.80
N LYS A 135 7.19 16.77 -0.42
CA LYS A 135 6.60 15.82 -1.37
C LYS A 135 7.54 14.66 -1.65
N TYR A 136 6.98 13.46 -1.69
CA TYR A 136 7.59 12.29 -2.30
C TYR A 136 6.78 11.90 -3.55
N TYR A 137 7.38 12.06 -4.73
CA TYR A 137 6.70 12.03 -6.03
C TYR A 137 5.47 12.96 -6.06
N HIS A 138 4.27 12.37 -6.10
CA HIS A 138 3.00 13.08 -6.24
C HIS A 138 2.23 13.16 -4.91
N ARG A 139 2.83 12.76 -3.80
CA ARG A 139 2.21 12.76 -2.46
C ARG A 139 2.92 13.74 -1.55
N THR A 140 2.15 14.48 -0.78
CA THR A 140 2.67 15.23 0.37
C THR A 140 2.80 14.26 1.53
N GLU A 141 3.97 14.23 2.16
CA GLU A 141 4.23 13.41 3.33
C GLU A 141 4.15 14.28 4.59
N TYR A 142 3.72 13.65 5.68
CA TYR A 142 3.56 14.29 6.98
C TYR A 142 4.20 13.44 8.06
N LEU A 143 4.62 14.06 9.16
CA LEU A 143 5.06 13.37 10.38
C LEU A 143 4.38 14.02 11.58
N ASP A 144 4.31 13.30 12.69
CA ASP A 144 3.99 13.94 13.98
C ASP A 144 5.06 15.01 14.28
N GLN A 145 4.67 16.13 14.89
CA GLN A 145 5.57 17.25 15.19
C GLN A 145 6.86 16.86 15.92
N GLU A 146 6.81 15.87 16.82
CA GLU A 146 8.00 15.41 17.55
C GLU A 146 8.92 14.60 16.63
N GLU A 147 8.34 13.72 15.80
CA GLU A 147 9.09 12.95 14.82
C GLU A 147 9.67 13.85 13.72
N ALA A 148 8.95 14.88 13.29
CA ALA A 148 9.44 15.86 12.33
C ALA A 148 10.72 16.56 12.82
N ILE A 149 10.78 16.90 14.11
CA ILE A 149 11.98 17.50 14.72
C ILE A 149 13.13 16.49 14.73
N ALA A 150 12.87 15.27 15.19
CA ALA A 150 13.88 14.21 15.28
C ALA A 150 14.43 13.82 13.89
N PHE A 151 13.55 13.62 12.91
CA PHE A 151 13.89 13.27 11.54
C PHE A 151 14.75 14.35 10.87
N ASN A 152 14.40 15.63 11.04
CA ASN A 152 15.21 16.72 10.49
C ASN A 152 16.61 16.78 11.12
N ALA A 153 16.73 16.56 12.43
CA ALA A 153 18.02 16.50 13.10
C ALA A 153 18.88 15.33 12.58
N MET A 154 18.29 14.14 12.41
CA MET A 154 18.95 12.98 11.82
C MET A 154 19.38 13.26 10.37
N LYS A 155 18.51 13.89 9.57
CA LYS A 155 18.79 14.22 8.17
C LYS A 155 19.95 15.20 8.02
N GLU A 156 20.01 16.25 8.84
CA GLU A 156 21.13 17.19 8.81
C GLU A 156 22.44 16.53 9.28
N GLY A 157 22.38 15.67 10.29
CA GLY A 157 23.54 14.87 10.72
C GLY A 157 24.07 13.98 9.59
N ALA A 158 23.19 13.23 8.92
CA ALA A 158 23.55 12.38 7.79
C ALA A 158 24.18 13.19 6.62
N LYS A 159 23.66 14.39 6.37
CA LYS A 159 24.14 15.28 5.30
C LYS A 159 25.57 15.74 5.53
N VAL A 160 25.98 15.99 6.79
CA VAL A 160 27.38 16.32 7.13
C VAL A 160 28.32 15.18 6.76
N GLU A 161 27.85 13.94 6.82
CA GLU A 161 28.60 12.74 6.42
C GLU A 161 28.47 12.43 4.91
N GLY A 162 27.82 13.29 4.13
CA GLY A 162 27.62 13.10 2.69
C GLY A 162 26.55 12.06 2.35
N VAL A 163 25.68 11.71 3.31
CA VAL A 163 24.52 10.83 3.10
C VAL A 163 23.26 11.69 2.95
N ASP A 164 22.55 11.54 1.83
CA ASP A 164 21.26 12.22 1.63
C ASP A 164 20.11 11.27 1.95
N LEU A 165 19.31 11.64 2.95
CA LEU A 165 18.14 10.88 3.40
C LEU A 165 16.86 11.49 2.83
N VAL A 166 16.07 10.65 2.17
CA VAL A 166 14.78 11.02 1.59
C VAL A 166 13.66 10.34 2.36
N LEU A 167 12.67 11.14 2.79
CA LEU A 167 11.42 10.63 3.33
C LEU A 167 10.60 9.99 2.20
N ILE A 168 10.46 8.66 2.23
CA ILE A 168 9.63 7.90 1.27
C ILE A 168 8.17 7.90 1.74
N SER A 169 7.95 7.65 3.03
CA SER A 169 6.62 7.59 3.60
C SER A 169 6.62 7.93 5.09
N GLY A 170 5.64 8.74 5.51
CA GLY A 170 5.43 9.11 6.92
C GLY A 170 4.04 8.69 7.39
N PHE A 171 3.26 9.66 7.90
CA PHE A 171 1.90 9.46 8.36
C PHE A 171 1.00 8.85 7.27
N ARG A 172 0.21 7.85 7.68
CA ARG A 172 -0.82 7.24 6.84
C ARG A 172 -2.09 7.07 7.65
N SER A 173 -3.17 7.72 7.22
CA SER A 173 -4.47 7.57 7.86
C SER A 173 -5.00 6.14 7.75
N VAL A 174 -5.86 5.74 8.69
CA VAL A 174 -6.51 4.42 8.72
C VAL A 174 -7.29 4.14 7.42
N PRO A 175 -8.03 5.09 6.79
CA PRO A 175 -8.64 4.87 5.48
C PRO A 175 -7.64 4.60 4.36
N SER A 176 -6.49 5.30 4.37
CA SER A 176 -5.42 5.07 3.38
C SER A 176 -4.75 3.71 3.60
N GLN A 177 -4.50 3.34 4.86
CA GLN A 177 -4.01 2.01 5.23
C GLN A 177 -5.00 0.90 4.86
N THR A 178 -6.31 1.15 4.97
CA THR A 178 -7.38 0.24 4.50
C THR A 178 -7.29 -0.02 3.01
N THR A 179 -7.16 1.04 2.22
CA THR A 179 -7.02 0.93 0.76
C THR A 179 -5.74 0.15 0.41
N LEU A 180 -4.62 0.48 1.05
CA LEU A 180 -3.34 -0.20 0.85
C LEU A 180 -3.44 -1.68 1.21
N PHE A 181 -3.97 -2.02 2.39
CA PHE A 181 -4.12 -3.39 2.86
C PHE A 181 -5.02 -4.20 1.92
N ASN A 182 -6.18 -3.66 1.52
CA ASN A 182 -7.08 -4.32 0.58
C ASN A 182 -6.41 -4.61 -0.77
N ASN A 183 -5.61 -3.67 -1.28
CA ASN A 183 -4.80 -3.90 -2.49
C ASN A 183 -3.81 -5.05 -2.30
N GLN A 184 -3.22 -5.19 -1.11
CA GLN A 184 -2.33 -6.31 -0.79
C GLN A 184 -3.11 -7.62 -0.67
N VAL A 185 -4.30 -7.63 -0.09
CA VAL A 185 -5.18 -8.82 -0.06
C VAL A 185 -5.47 -9.30 -1.47
N SER A 186 -5.88 -8.40 -2.36
CA SER A 186 -6.15 -8.74 -3.77
C SER A 186 -4.93 -9.31 -4.49
N LYS A 187 -3.72 -8.80 -4.20
CA LYS A 187 -2.47 -9.29 -4.82
C LYS A 187 -1.97 -10.61 -4.23
N ARG A 188 -2.27 -10.88 -2.95
CA ARG A 188 -1.71 -12.04 -2.21
C ARG A 188 -2.71 -13.16 -1.99
N GLY A 189 -3.99 -12.94 -2.29
CA GLY A 189 -5.06 -13.94 -2.20
C GLY A 189 -5.62 -14.18 -0.80
N SER A 190 -5.05 -13.58 0.25
CA SER A 190 -5.60 -13.64 1.60
C SER A 190 -5.14 -12.47 2.47
N ALA A 191 -5.94 -12.15 3.50
CA ALA A 191 -5.60 -11.15 4.50
C ALA A 191 -4.39 -11.56 5.34
N GLU A 192 -4.24 -12.84 5.66
CA GLU A 192 -3.07 -13.34 6.39
C GLU A 192 -1.77 -13.16 5.59
N ALA A 193 -1.78 -13.49 4.29
CA ALA A 193 -0.61 -13.30 3.44
C ALA A 193 -0.28 -11.81 3.23
N ALA A 194 -1.31 -10.95 3.16
CA ALA A 194 -1.12 -9.50 3.11
C ALA A 194 -0.53 -8.94 4.41
N ALA A 195 -0.99 -9.43 5.57
CA ALA A 195 -0.56 -8.99 6.89
C ALA A 195 0.92 -9.24 7.20
N ARG A 196 1.58 -10.13 6.45
CA ARG A 196 3.04 -10.34 6.53
C ARG A 196 3.86 -9.22 5.89
N LEU A 197 3.24 -8.39 5.06
CA LEU A 197 3.89 -7.31 4.30
C LEU A 197 3.32 -5.93 4.61
N SER A 198 2.07 -5.85 5.03
CA SER A 198 1.39 -4.61 5.34
C SER A 198 0.51 -4.82 6.55
N ALA A 199 0.64 -3.96 7.56
CA ALA A 199 -0.23 -4.01 8.71
C ALA A 199 -1.72 -3.83 8.32
N PRO A 200 -2.64 -4.51 9.01
CA PRO A 200 -4.07 -4.26 8.89
C PRO A 200 -4.46 -2.82 9.31
N PRO A 201 -5.65 -2.33 8.92
CA PRO A 201 -6.12 -1.00 9.31
C PRO A 201 -6.26 -0.85 10.82
N GLY A 202 -5.71 0.23 11.38
CA GLY A 202 -5.64 0.44 12.84
C GLY A 202 -4.46 -0.24 13.55
N TYR A 203 -3.62 -0.97 12.80
CA TYR A 203 -2.47 -1.71 13.35
C TYR A 203 -1.12 -1.31 12.70
N SER A 204 -1.10 -0.21 11.95
CA SER A 204 0.10 0.33 11.30
C SER A 204 0.71 1.43 12.16
N GLU A 205 2.01 1.37 12.43
CA GLU A 205 2.72 2.43 13.15
C GLU A 205 2.70 3.77 12.39
N HIS A 206 2.58 3.74 11.06
CA HIS A 206 2.39 4.95 10.25
C HIS A 206 1.12 5.73 10.61
N ASN A 207 0.12 5.10 11.25
CA ASN A 207 -1.06 5.82 11.75
C ASN A 207 -0.66 6.85 12.82
N THR A 208 0.42 6.61 13.55
CA THR A 208 0.87 7.49 14.65
C THR A 208 1.62 8.72 14.16
N GLY A 209 2.09 8.74 12.90
CA GLY A 209 2.98 9.78 12.40
C GLY A 209 4.42 9.71 12.90
N TYR A 210 4.77 8.73 13.75
CA TYR A 210 6.14 8.50 14.25
C TYR A 210 6.93 7.48 13.42
N ALA A 211 6.27 6.68 12.57
CA ALA A 211 6.97 5.74 11.70
C ALA A 211 7.40 6.40 10.38
N VAL A 212 8.62 6.08 9.96
CA VAL A 212 9.27 6.70 8.80
C VAL A 212 9.89 5.62 7.91
N ASP A 213 9.52 5.62 6.63
CA ASP A 213 10.26 4.90 5.58
C ASP A 213 11.25 5.86 4.93
N ILE A 214 12.52 5.47 4.85
CA ILE A 214 13.62 6.31 4.37
C ILE A 214 14.32 5.64 3.18
N GLY A 215 14.67 6.44 2.19
CA GLY A 215 15.50 6.04 1.05
C GLY A 215 16.79 6.86 0.96
N ASP A 216 17.67 6.43 0.07
CA ASP A 216 18.80 7.25 -0.37
C ASP A 216 18.34 8.29 -1.41
N GLY A 217 18.94 9.48 -1.36
CA GLY A 217 18.62 10.60 -2.26
C GLY A 217 19.33 10.59 -3.61
N LYS A 218 19.84 9.43 -4.07
CA LYS A 218 20.62 9.31 -5.31
C LYS A 218 19.80 8.85 -6.50
#